data_AF-A0A9D7SUQ6-F1
#
_entry.id   AF-A0A9D7SUQ6-F1
#
_cell.length_a   1.000
_cell.length_b   1.000
_cell.length_c   1.000
_cell.angle_alpha   90.00
_cell.angle_beta   90.00
_cell.angle_gamma   90.00
#
_symmetry.space_group_name_H-M   'P 1'
#
loop_
_entity.id
_entity.type
_entity.pdbx_description
1 polymer ?
#
loop_
_entity_poly.entity_id
_entity_poly.type
_entity_poly.pdbx_seq_one_letter_code
_entity_poly.pdbx_strand_id
1 'polypeptide(L)'
;MSKQEAVKIFEEKKVRTLWDNVQEKWFFSIVDTVEVLTESPNPRKYWSVLKTRLKKEGSQLTTNCSQLKMQSADGKYYKTDVADAEQLFRLIQSIPSPKAAIVERLSEGKLI
;
A
#
# COMPACT_ATOMS: atom_id res chain seq x y z
N MET A 1 6.68 -7.27 18.78
CA MET A 1 6.05 -7.99 17.65
C MET A 1 7.13 -8.78 16.95
N SER A 2 6.97 -10.09 16.87
CA SER A 2 7.97 -10.99 16.29
C SER A 2 7.90 -10.94 14.76
N LYS A 3 9.02 -11.26 14.09
CA LYS A 3 9.12 -11.30 12.61
C LYS A 3 8.03 -12.18 11.97
N GLN A 4 7.54 -13.18 12.70
CA GLN A 4 6.49 -14.12 12.29
C GLN A 4 5.09 -13.49 12.29
N GLU A 5 4.80 -12.55 13.19
CA GLU A 5 3.50 -11.84 13.22
C GLU A 5 3.36 -10.91 12.01
N ALA A 6 4.45 -10.26 11.57
CA ALA A 6 4.44 -9.38 10.40
C ALA A 6 4.19 -10.14 9.08
N VAL A 7 4.78 -11.34 8.93
CA VAL A 7 4.54 -12.20 7.77
C VAL A 7 3.10 -12.71 7.76
N LYS A 8 2.57 -13.11 8.92
CA LYS A 8 1.22 -13.64 9.05
C LYS A 8 0.13 -12.59 8.74
N ILE A 9 0.36 -11.32 9.11
CA ILE A 9 -0.56 -10.21 8.80
C ILE A 9 -0.62 -9.95 7.27
N PHE A 10 0.50 -10.13 6.57
CA PHE A 10 0.54 -10.03 5.10
C PHE A 10 -0.15 -11.22 4.41
N GLU A 11 -0.14 -12.41 5.02
CA GLU A 11 -0.84 -13.61 4.52
C GLU A 11 -2.36 -13.58 4.81
N GLU A 12 -2.80 -13.06 5.96
CA GLU A 12 -4.22 -13.04 6.34
C GLU A 12 -5.01 -11.92 5.65
N LYS A 13 -4.36 -10.79 5.31
CA LYS A 13 -5.01 -9.67 4.61
C LYS A 13 -4.60 -9.65 3.14
N LYS A 14 -5.46 -10.18 2.28
CA LYS A 14 -5.29 -10.19 0.81
C LYS A 14 -5.22 -8.77 0.26
N VAL A 15 -4.00 -8.25 0.07
CA VAL A 15 -3.77 -7.05 -0.75
C VAL A 15 -4.13 -7.40 -2.20
N ARG A 16 -5.10 -6.68 -2.78
CA ARG A 16 -5.46 -6.91 -4.18
C ARG A 16 -4.34 -6.49 -5.11
N THR A 17 -3.99 -7.39 -6.02
CA THR A 17 -2.97 -7.17 -7.05
C THR A 17 -3.61 -7.23 -8.44
N LEU A 18 -3.05 -6.46 -9.37
CA LEU A 18 -3.44 -6.45 -10.77
C LEU A 18 -2.18 -6.44 -11.63
N TRP A 19 -2.10 -7.36 -12.59
CA TRP A 19 -1.07 -7.33 -13.60
C TRP A 19 -1.51 -6.45 -14.78
N ASP A 20 -0.69 -5.47 -15.14
CA ASP A 20 -0.88 -4.66 -16.34
C ASP A 20 0.02 -5.18 -17.47
N ASN A 21 -0.60 -5.73 -18.51
CA ASN A 21 0.10 -6.26 -19.69
C ASN A 21 0.74 -5.18 -20.55
N VAL A 22 0.31 -3.91 -20.47
CA VAL A 22 0.84 -2.82 -21.29
C VAL A 22 2.16 -2.32 -20.72
N GLN A 23 2.22 -2.23 -19.39
CA GLN A 23 3.41 -1.75 -18.68
C GLN A 23 4.30 -2.89 -18.18
N GLU A 24 3.85 -4.14 -18.29
CA GLU A 24 4.47 -5.34 -17.74
C GLU A 24 4.80 -5.18 -16.24
N LYS A 25 3.84 -4.64 -15.49
CA LYS A 25 4.00 -4.29 -14.07
C LYS A 25 2.87 -4.81 -13.21
N TRP A 26 3.23 -5.13 -11.97
CA TRP A 26 2.28 -5.41 -10.90
C TRP A 26 1.84 -4.12 -10.20
N PHE A 27 0.52 -3.95 -10.10
CA PHE A 27 -0.13 -2.89 -9.35
C PHE A 27 -0.82 -3.44 -8.11
N PHE A 28 -0.69 -2.71 -7.01
CA PHE A 28 -1.19 -3.08 -5.69
C PHE A 28 -2.23 -2.04 -5.23
N SER A 29 -3.30 -2.50 -4.59
CA SER A 29 -4.31 -1.61 -4.00
C SER A 29 -3.71 -0.83 -2.83
N ILE A 30 -3.63 0.50 -2.96
CA ILE A 30 -3.10 1.37 -1.90
C ILE A 30 -3.96 1.28 -0.64
N VAL A 31 -5.29 1.22 -0.80
CA VAL A 31 -6.22 1.17 0.34
C VAL A 31 -6.01 -0.10 1.16
N ASP A 32 -5.80 -1.23 0.49
CA ASP A 32 -5.59 -2.52 1.17
C ASP A 32 -4.24 -2.52 1.88
N THR A 33 -3.19 -1.97 1.26
CA THR A 33 -1.88 -1.81 1.92
C THR A 33 -1.97 -0.90 3.14
N VAL A 34 -2.69 0.22 3.04
CA VAL A 34 -2.92 1.11 4.19
C VAL A 34 -3.66 0.36 5.30
N GLU A 35 -4.67 -0.46 4.97
CA GLU A 35 -5.38 -1.28 5.94
C GLU A 35 -4.48 -2.31 6.65
N VAL A 36 -3.57 -2.93 5.91
CA VAL A 36 -2.57 -3.87 6.45
C VAL A 36 -1.61 -3.16 7.40
N LEU A 37 -1.09 -2.00 7.00
CA LEU A 37 -0.04 -1.29 7.74
C LEU A 37 -0.55 -0.51 8.94
N THR A 38 -1.80 -0.04 8.88
CA THR A 38 -2.38 0.86 9.90
C THR A 38 -3.46 0.19 10.73
N GLU A 39 -4.04 -0.92 10.27
CA GLU A 39 -5.22 -1.55 10.88
C GLU A 39 -6.37 -0.56 11.13
N SER A 40 -6.39 0.53 10.35
CA SER A 40 -7.40 1.55 10.50
C SER A 40 -8.76 0.96 10.18
N PRO A 41 -9.81 1.23 11.00
CA PRO A 41 -11.17 0.81 10.67
C PRO A 41 -11.73 1.53 9.43
N ASN A 42 -11.06 2.60 8.96
CA ASN A 42 -11.42 3.30 7.73
C ASN A 42 -10.16 3.66 6.91
N PRO A 43 -9.57 2.67 6.19
CA PRO A 43 -8.32 2.85 5.45
C PRO A 43 -8.47 3.85 4.30
N ARG A 44 -9.67 3.98 3.71
CA ARG A 44 -9.96 5.00 2.68
C ARG A 44 -9.84 6.42 3.23
N LYS A 45 -10.40 6.68 4.42
CA LYS A 45 -10.29 7.99 5.08
C LYS A 45 -8.84 8.28 5.46
N TYR A 46 -8.13 7.28 5.98
CA TYR A 46 -6.70 7.41 6.27
C TYR A 46 -5.91 7.81 5.02
N TRP A 47 -6.13 7.10 3.91
CA TRP A 47 -5.47 7.40 2.64
C TRP A 47 -5.78 8.81 2.12
N SER A 48 -7.02 9.30 2.26
CA SER A 48 -7.38 10.68 1.88
C SER A 48 -6.60 11.73 2.69
N VAL A 49 -6.44 11.51 4.00
CA VAL A 49 -5.67 12.40 4.87
C VAL A 49 -4.18 12.32 4.52
N LEU A 50 -3.64 11.12 4.30
CA LEU A 50 -2.24 10.92 3.92
C LEU A 50 -1.93 11.60 2.57
N LYS A 51 -2.80 11.46 1.56
CA LYS A 51 -2.68 12.18 0.29
C LYS A 51 -2.63 13.70 0.51
N THR A 52 -3.47 14.23 1.40
CA THR A 52 -3.47 15.66 1.69
C THR A 52 -2.17 16.12 2.34
N ARG A 53 -1.62 15.32 3.26
CA ARG A 53 -0.33 15.58 3.90
C ARG A 53 0.83 15.54 2.90
N LEU A 54 0.90 14.47 2.11
CA LEU A 54 1.90 14.29 1.06
C LEU A 54 1.86 15.43 0.02
N LYS A 55 0.67 15.90 -0.36
CA LYS A 55 0.53 17.09 -1.23
C LYS A 55 1.11 18.36 -0.60
N LYS A 56 0.87 18.57 0.70
CA LYS A 56 1.42 19.73 1.43
C LYS A 56 2.94 19.68 1.56
N GLU A 57 3.50 18.48 1.65
CA GLU A 57 4.96 18.24 1.69
C GLU A 57 5.61 18.33 0.29
N GLY A 58 4.83 18.53 -0.78
CA GLY A 58 5.33 18.58 -2.15
C GLY A 58 5.65 17.21 -2.74
N SER A 59 5.16 16.12 -2.13
CA SER A 59 5.41 14.76 -2.61
C SER A 59 4.66 14.45 -3.91
N GLN A 60 5.44 14.08 -4.93
CA GLN A 60 4.95 13.68 -6.26
C GLN A 60 4.15 12.36 -6.25
N LEU A 61 4.19 11.58 -5.15
CA LEU A 61 3.45 10.33 -5.00
C LEU A 61 1.94 10.52 -5.22
N THR A 62 1.41 11.66 -4.81
CA THR A 62 -0.03 11.94 -4.88
C THR A 62 -0.52 12.31 -6.27
N THR A 63 0.42 12.67 -7.16
CA THR A 63 0.15 13.06 -8.55
C THR A 63 0.25 11.85 -9.48
N ASN A 64 1.09 10.86 -9.14
CA ASN A 64 1.37 9.69 -9.99
C ASN A 64 0.58 8.43 -9.62
N CYS A 65 -0.38 8.50 -8.69
CA CYS A 65 -1.25 7.38 -8.37
C CYS A 65 -2.15 7.04 -9.56
N SER A 66 -1.98 5.85 -10.12
CA SER A 66 -2.88 5.35 -11.16
C SER A 66 -4.18 4.85 -10.54
N GLN A 67 -5.29 5.00 -11.25
CA GLN A 67 -6.57 4.42 -10.83
C GLN A 67 -6.97 3.29 -11.77
N LEU A 68 -6.90 2.05 -11.28
CA LEU A 68 -7.27 0.87 -12.04
C LEU A 68 -8.57 0.27 -11.52
N LYS A 69 -9.31 -0.38 -12.40
CA LYS A 69 -10.52 -1.12 -12.02
C LYS A 69 -10.08 -2.41 -11.35
N MET A 70 -10.36 -2.51 -10.05
CA MET A 70 -10.11 -3.72 -9.27
C MET A 70 -11.43 -4.29 -8.77
N GLN A 71 -11.52 -5.62 -8.71
CA GLN A 71 -12.65 -6.29 -8.09
C GLN A 71 -12.61 -6.06 -6.57
N SER A 72 -13.76 -5.79 -5.99
CA SER A 72 -13.96 -5.61 -4.54
C SER A 72 -14.58 -6.88 -3.94
N ALA A 73 -14.64 -6.97 -2.61
CA ALA A 73 -15.15 -8.15 -1.89
C ALA A 73 -16.63 -8.45 -2.21
N ASP A 74 -17.39 -7.45 -2.65
CA ASP A 74 -18.77 -7.54 -3.14
C ASP A 74 -18.87 -8.04 -4.61
N GLY A 75 -17.75 -8.43 -5.22
CA GLY A 75 -17.66 -8.92 -6.60
C GLY A 75 -17.74 -7.83 -7.67
N LYS A 76 -17.97 -6.57 -7.29
CA LYS A 76 -18.07 -5.42 -8.21
C LYS A 76 -16.70 -4.80 -8.49
N TYR A 77 -16.56 -4.18 -9.65
CA TYR A 77 -15.34 -3.48 -10.05
C TYR A 77 -15.43 -2.00 -9.73
N TYR A 78 -14.46 -1.49 -8.97
CA TYR A 78 -14.35 -0.06 -8.66
C TYR A 78 -12.98 0.47 -9.08
N LYS A 79 -12.94 1.75 -9.49
CA LYS A 79 -11.68 2.47 -9.66
C LYS A 79 -11.03 2.62 -8.28
N THR A 80 -9.89 1.99 -8.12
CA THR A 80 -9.11 1.98 -6.88
C THR A 80 -7.77 2.63 -7.16
N ASP A 81 -7.30 3.46 -6.23
CA ASP A 81 -5.94 4.00 -6.30
C ASP A 81 -4.97 2.83 -6.14
N VAL A 82 -4.10 2.66 -7.14
CA VAL A 82 -3.09 1.62 -7.17
C VAL A 82 -1.70 2.23 -7.25
N ALA A 83 -0.74 1.48 -6.73
CA ALA A 83 0.69 1.79 -6.79
C ALA A 83 1.45 0.61 -7.39
N ASP A 84 2.48 0.89 -8.18
CA ASP A 84 3.49 -0.11 -8.52
C ASP A 84 4.41 -0.39 -7.31
N ALA A 85 5.34 -1.35 -7.43
CA ALA A 85 6.21 -1.74 -6.33
C ALA A 85 7.05 -0.57 -5.76
N GLU A 86 7.56 0.31 -6.62
CA GLU A 86 8.39 1.45 -6.20
C GLU A 86 7.56 2.51 -5.48
N GLN A 87 6.40 2.85 -6.05
CA GLN A 87 5.44 3.77 -5.45
C GLN A 87 4.93 3.25 -4.11
N LEU A 88 4.67 1.94 -4.02
CA LEU A 88 4.24 1.29 -2.80
C LEU A 88 5.31 1.37 -1.71
N PHE A 89 6.57 1.15 -2.06
CA PHE A 89 7.68 1.26 -1.12
C PHE A 89 7.78 2.66 -0.51
N ARG A 90 7.74 3.70 -1.35
CA ARG A 90 7.75 5.10 -0.88
C ARG A 90 6.52 5.46 -0.06
N LEU A 91 5.35 4.91 -0.40
CA LEU A 91 4.14 5.06 0.38
C LEU A 91 4.31 4.47 1.78
N ILE A 92 4.86 3.26 1.88
CA ILE A 92 5.14 2.60 3.16
C ILE A 92 6.03 3.49 4.02
N GLN A 93 7.12 4.02 3.47
CA GLN A 93 8.02 4.94 4.18
C GLN A 93 7.32 6.23 4.66
N SER A 94 6.30 6.69 3.92
CA SER A 94 5.56 7.91 4.26
C SER A 94 4.47 7.70 5.32
N ILE A 95 4.10 6.46 5.63
CA ILE A 95 3.11 6.14 6.66
C ILE A 95 3.82 6.11 8.01
N PRO A 96 3.54 7.04 8.94
CA PRO A 96 4.08 6.99 10.29
C PRO A 96 3.35 5.90 11.07
N SER A 97 3.70 4.64 10.81
CA SER A 97 3.22 3.45 11.53
C SER A 97 4.42 2.71 12.11
N PRO A 98 4.34 2.23 13.37
CA PRO A 98 5.34 1.32 13.92
C PRO A 98 5.59 0.09 13.04
N LYS A 99 4.59 -0.33 12.23
CA LYS A 99 4.69 -1.46 11.29
C LYS A 99 5.37 -1.09 9.97
N ALA A 100 5.24 0.15 9.50
CA ALA A 100 5.90 0.60 8.28
C ALA A 100 7.44 0.59 8.44
N ALA A 101 7.93 1.06 9.59
CA ALA A 101 9.35 0.96 9.97
C ALA A 101 9.86 -0.49 10.05
N ILE A 102 8.96 -1.47 10.29
CA ILE A 102 9.32 -2.90 10.32
C ILE A 102 9.48 -3.45 8.90
N VAL A 103 8.61 -3.05 7.95
CA VAL A 103 8.71 -3.46 6.54
C VAL A 103 9.99 -2.91 5.89
N GLU A 104 10.38 -1.68 6.22
CA GLU A 104 11.65 -1.09 5.78
C GLU A 104 12.86 -1.91 6.26
N ARG A 105 12.91 -2.27 7.56
CA ARG A 105 13.95 -3.15 8.13
C ARG A 105 13.97 -4.55 7.53
N LEU A 106 12.88 -5.02 6.92
CA LEU A 106 12.83 -6.30 6.21
C LEU A 106 13.39 -6.18 4.78
N SER A 107 13.23 -5.02 4.14
CA SER A 107 13.80 -4.73 2.81
C SER A 107 15.31 -4.44 2.84
N GLU A 108 15.84 -3.96 3.97
CA GLU A 108 17.27 -3.66 4.16
C GLU A 108 18.15 -4.90 4.38
N GLY A 109 17.60 -6.11 4.30
CA GLY A 109 18.41 -7.31 4.08
C GLY A 109 19.60 -7.48 5.03
N LYS A 110 19.35 -7.56 6.34
CA LYS A 110 20.21 -8.42 7.18
C LYS A 110 19.86 -9.88 6.88
N LEU A 111 20.33 -10.31 5.72
CA LEU A 111 20.32 -11.67 5.20
C LEU A 111 21.71 -11.97 4.63
N ILE A 112 22.73 -11.75 5.47
CA ILE A 112 24.00 -12.49 5.56
C ILE A 112 24.45 -12.40 7.02
#